data_AF-A0A662IL80-F1
#
_entry.id   AF-A0A662IL80-F1
#
_cell.length_a   1.000
_cell.length_b   1.000
_cell.length_c   1.000
_cell.angle_alpha   90.00
_cell.angle_beta   90.00
_cell.angle_gamma   90.00
#
_symmetry.space_group_name_H-M   'P 1'
#
loop_
_entity.id
_entity.type
_entity.pdbx_description
1 polymer ?
#
loop_
_entity_poly.entity_id
_entity_poly.type
_entity_poly.pdbx_seq_one_letter_code
_entity_poly.pdbx_strand_id
1 'polypeptide(L)'
;MSEEYEGALKDLELFNHIIVLYWANEASFTSFTVKTPHDETPRGLFATRSPNRPNPICLCVVELIERRCLRLRVKCLDAIDGSPVIDIKPYIPIFDCHPDANMGWLSGRKMRLARR
;
A
#
# COMPACT_ATOMS: atom_id res chain seq x y z
N MET A 1 20.73 -3.46 2.09
CA MET A 1 20.02 -3.54 3.38
C MET A 1 21.00 -4.07 4.42
N SER A 2 21.01 -3.53 5.64
CA SER A 2 21.90 -4.01 6.70
C SER A 2 21.49 -5.43 7.14
N GLU A 3 22.46 -6.22 7.59
CA GLU A 3 22.26 -7.58 8.13
C GLU A 3 21.29 -7.58 9.33
N GLU A 4 21.20 -6.46 10.05
CA GLU A 4 20.30 -6.27 11.19
C GLU A 4 18.82 -6.51 10.84
N TYR A 5 18.41 -6.23 9.60
CA TYR A 5 17.02 -6.44 9.18
C TYR A 5 16.67 -7.91 8.94
N GLU A 6 17.65 -8.81 8.79
CA GLU A 6 17.37 -10.22 8.56
C GLU A 6 16.75 -10.86 9.81
N GLY A 7 17.28 -10.48 10.98
CA GLY A 7 16.69 -10.85 12.27
C GLY A 7 15.29 -10.26 12.46
N ALA A 8 15.06 -9.03 12.01
CA ALA A 8 13.75 -8.37 12.11
C ALA A 8 12.66 -9.04 11.25
N LEU A 9 13.03 -9.73 10.19
CA LEU A 9 12.09 -10.48 9.35
C LEU A 9 11.75 -11.87 9.92
N LYS A 10 12.39 -12.33 11.00
CA LYS A 10 12.11 -13.63 11.61
C LYS A 10 10.60 -13.81 11.85
N ASP A 11 10.10 -15.01 11.55
CA ASP A 11 8.69 -15.42 11.73
C ASP A 11 7.67 -14.73 10.81
N LEU A 12 8.11 -13.86 9.88
CA LEU A 12 7.20 -13.19 8.95
C LEU A 12 6.45 -14.18 8.03
N GLU A 13 7.07 -15.34 7.73
CA GLU A 13 6.48 -16.43 6.94
C GLU A 13 5.29 -17.11 7.62
N LEU A 14 5.06 -16.86 8.91
CA LEU A 14 3.85 -17.33 9.61
C LEU A 14 2.59 -16.54 9.19
N PHE A 15 2.76 -15.42 8.48
CA PHE A 15 1.66 -14.59 7.96
C PHE A 15 1.54 -14.74 6.45
N ASN A 16 0.32 -14.98 5.94
CA ASN A 16 0.07 -15.04 4.50
C ASN A 16 -0.12 -13.65 3.87
N HIS A 17 -0.40 -12.62 4.67
CA HIS A 17 -0.53 -11.24 4.22
C HIS A 17 0.26 -10.31 5.13
N ILE A 18 0.87 -9.31 4.52
CA ILE A 18 1.63 -8.26 5.21
C ILE A 18 1.21 -6.90 4.67
N ILE A 19 1.31 -5.89 5.53
CA ILE A 19 1.24 -4.48 5.16
C ILE A 19 2.64 -4.04 4.78
N VAL A 20 2.80 -3.48 3.58
CA VAL A 20 4.04 -2.86 3.12
C VAL A 20 3.81 -1.36 2.99
N LEU A 21 4.60 -0.58 3.73
CA LEU A 21 4.71 0.85 3.53
C LEU A 21 5.92 1.13 2.64
N TYR A 22 5.71 1.89 1.58
CA TYR A 22 6.78 2.26 0.66
C TYR A 22 6.68 3.74 0.28
N TRP A 23 7.79 4.32 -0.14
CA TRP A 23 7.86 5.70 -0.58
C TRP A 23 7.66 5.77 -2.10
N ALA A 24 6.62 6.46 -2.55
CA ALA A 24 6.43 6.74 -3.97
C ALA A 24 7.49 7.77 -4.42
N ASN A 25 8.64 7.27 -4.83
CA ASN A 25 9.84 8.02 -5.19
C ASN A 25 9.68 8.92 -6.41
N GLU A 26 8.65 8.68 -7.24
CA GLU A 26 8.29 9.53 -8.39
C GLU A 26 7.08 10.43 -8.12
N ALA A 27 6.54 10.46 -6.89
CA ALA A 27 5.41 11.31 -6.56
C ALA A 27 5.77 12.80 -6.66
N SER A 28 4.87 13.59 -7.26
CA SER A 28 4.99 15.04 -7.36
C SER A 28 3.75 15.69 -6.75
N PHE A 29 3.89 16.15 -5.51
CA PHE A 29 2.82 16.84 -4.79
C PHE A 29 2.69 18.30 -5.25
N THR A 30 1.52 18.66 -5.77
CA THR A 30 1.25 20.00 -6.32
C THR A 30 -0.02 20.65 -5.79
N SER A 31 -0.98 19.87 -5.24
CA SER A 31 -2.29 20.38 -4.87
C SER A 31 -2.95 19.53 -3.78
N PHE A 32 -3.74 20.18 -2.90
CA PHE A 32 -4.58 19.52 -1.90
C PHE A 32 -5.91 19.00 -2.44
N THR A 33 -6.19 19.22 -3.72
CA THR A 33 -7.35 18.66 -4.43
C THR A 33 -6.86 17.92 -5.67
N VAL A 34 -7.29 16.68 -5.85
CA VAL A 34 -6.81 15.79 -6.91
C VAL A 34 -7.96 15.19 -7.71
N LYS A 35 -7.75 14.99 -9.00
CA LYS A 35 -8.61 14.14 -9.84
C LYS A 35 -8.13 12.70 -9.71
N THR A 36 -9.03 11.76 -9.49
CA THR A 36 -8.69 10.34 -9.37
C THR A 36 -9.09 9.58 -10.63
N PRO A 37 -8.51 8.41 -10.93
CA PRO A 37 -8.95 7.58 -12.05
C PRO A 37 -10.41 7.09 -11.95
N HIS A 38 -11.05 7.26 -10.79
CA HIS A 38 -12.39 6.74 -10.51
C HIS A 38 -13.48 7.82 -10.58
N ASP A 39 -13.09 9.09 -10.72
CA ASP A 39 -14.04 10.20 -10.67
C ASP A 39 -13.53 11.44 -11.39
N GLU A 40 -14.44 12.07 -12.14
CA GLU A 40 -14.20 13.33 -12.82
C GLU A 40 -14.20 14.51 -11.85
N THR A 41 -14.98 14.42 -10.76
CA THR A 41 -15.02 15.46 -9.73
C THR A 41 -13.72 15.44 -8.90
N PRO A 42 -12.99 16.56 -8.79
CA PRO A 42 -11.83 16.65 -7.90
C PRO A 42 -12.22 16.36 -6.45
N ARG A 43 -11.36 15.60 -5.75
CA ARG A 43 -11.56 15.21 -4.35
C ARG A 43 -10.46 15.82 -3.50
N GLY A 44 -10.77 16.16 -2.25
CA GLY A 44 -9.73 16.54 -1.29
C GLY A 44 -8.72 15.41 -1.14
N LEU A 45 -7.43 15.72 -1.18
CA LEU A 45 -6.33 14.76 -1.29
C LEU A 45 -6.42 13.63 -0.25
N PHE A 46 -6.70 13.97 1.00
CA PHE A 46 -6.79 13.00 2.11
C PHE A 46 -8.05 12.13 2.08
N ALA A 47 -9.05 12.49 1.29
CA ALA A 47 -10.18 11.61 0.98
C ALA A 47 -9.86 10.64 -0.18
N THR A 48 -8.60 10.53 -0.58
CA THR A 48 -8.13 9.65 -1.67
C THR A 48 -6.89 8.84 -1.28
N ARG A 49 -6.54 7.90 -2.16
CA ARG A 49 -5.30 7.12 -2.10
C ARG A 49 -4.24 7.59 -3.12
N SER A 50 -4.32 8.83 -3.60
CA SER A 50 -3.32 9.37 -4.55
C SER A 50 -1.90 9.33 -3.95
N PRO A 51 -0.87 8.90 -4.71
CA PRO A 51 0.53 8.92 -4.27
C PRO A 51 1.11 10.35 -4.19
N ASN A 52 0.54 11.30 -4.93
CA ASN A 52 0.97 12.70 -4.96
C ASN A 52 0.45 13.45 -3.73
N ARG A 53 1.14 13.31 -2.59
CA ARG A 53 0.79 13.88 -1.28
C ARG A 53 2.02 14.41 -0.54
N PRO A 54 1.87 15.28 0.49
CA PRO A 54 3.00 15.89 1.19
C PRO A 54 4.04 14.89 1.71
N ASN A 55 3.57 13.75 2.21
CA ASN A 55 4.40 12.60 2.57
C ASN A 55 3.95 11.42 1.70
N PRO A 56 4.64 11.11 0.58
CA PRO A 56 4.25 10.09 -0.40
C PRO A 56 4.48 8.66 0.10
N ILE A 57 4.03 8.38 1.31
CA ILE A 57 3.99 7.06 1.93
C ILE A 57 2.74 6.35 1.41
N CYS A 58 2.98 5.29 0.65
CA CYS A 58 1.95 4.41 0.14
C CYS A 58 1.82 3.17 1.03
N LEU A 59 0.65 2.52 0.98
CA LEU A 59 0.32 1.34 1.76
C LEU A 59 -0.29 0.30 0.85
N CYS A 60 0.29 -0.90 0.82
CA CYS A 60 -0.32 -2.08 0.23
C CYS A 60 -0.51 -3.16 1.28
N VAL A 61 -1.64 -3.86 1.21
CA VAL A 61 -1.78 -5.20 1.79
C VAL A 61 -1.44 -6.19 0.68
N VAL A 62 -0.41 -6.99 0.89
CA VAL A 62 0.14 -7.90 -0.13
C VAL A 62 0.09 -9.35 0.36
N GLU A 63 -0.07 -10.29 -0.56
CA GLU A 63 0.09 -11.73 -0.27
C GLU A 63 1.60 -12.04 -0.20
N LEU A 64 2.08 -12.59 0.92
CA LEU A 64 3.45 -13.05 1.05
C LEU A 64 3.59 -14.46 0.46
N ILE A 65 4.35 -14.57 -0.64
CA ILE A 65 4.51 -15.82 -1.38
C ILE A 65 5.71 -16.61 -0.88
N GLU A 66 6.83 -15.91 -0.64
CA GLU A 66 8.08 -16.55 -0.24
C GLU A 66 9.00 -15.52 0.41
N ARG A 67 9.80 -15.94 1.39
CA ARG A 67 10.97 -15.21 1.87
C ARG A 67 12.25 -15.99 1.55
N ARG A 68 13.28 -15.27 1.09
CA ARG A 68 14.66 -15.75 0.90
C ARG A 68 15.64 -14.74 1.49
N CYS A 69 16.13 -15.00 2.70
CA CYS A 69 16.94 -14.06 3.47
C CYS A 69 16.23 -12.70 3.61
N LEU A 70 16.78 -11.63 3.04
CA LEU A 70 16.21 -10.28 3.02
C LEU A 70 15.22 -10.02 1.86
N ARG A 71 14.95 -11.00 1.00
CA ARG A 71 14.07 -10.84 -0.16
C ARG A 71 12.70 -11.46 0.10
N LEU A 72 11.65 -10.67 -0.10
CA LEU A 72 10.26 -11.12 -0.04
C LEU A 72 9.69 -11.13 -1.46
N ARG A 73 9.12 -12.26 -1.88
CA ARG A 73 8.26 -12.32 -3.08
C ARG A 73 6.82 -12.14 -2.62
N VAL A 74 6.14 -11.17 -3.21
CA VAL A 74 4.76 -10.80 -2.86
C VAL A 74 3.88 -10.65 -4.10
N LYS A 75 2.55 -10.68 -3.93
CA LYS A 75 1.59 -10.28 -4.97
C LYS A 75 0.81 -9.04 -4.55
N CYS A 76 0.27 -8.32 -5.54
CA CYS A 76 -0.57 -7.13 -5.35
C CYS A 76 0.17 -5.91 -4.76
N LEU A 77 1.50 -5.87 -4.85
CA LEU A 77 2.26 -4.64 -4.62
C LEU A 77 2.12 -3.73 -5.84
N ASP A 78 1.70 -2.49 -5.65
CA ASP A 78 1.50 -1.51 -6.73
C ASP A 78 2.63 -0.47 -6.85
N ALA A 79 3.71 -0.66 -6.09
CA ALA A 79 4.93 0.12 -6.16
C ALA A 79 5.60 0.00 -7.54
N ILE A 80 6.26 1.07 -7.97
CA ILE A 80 7.12 1.03 -9.15
C ILE A 80 8.48 0.42 -8.78
N ASP A 81 9.22 -0.03 -9.79
CA ASP A 81 10.56 -0.56 -9.56
C ASP A 81 11.47 0.50 -8.92
N GLY A 82 12.30 0.08 -7.96
CA GLY A 82 13.16 0.97 -7.19
C GLY A 82 12.47 1.81 -6.10
N SER A 83 11.15 1.71 -5.90
CA SER A 83 10.48 2.37 -4.77
C SER A 83 11.04 1.89 -3.42
N PRO A 84 11.53 2.80 -2.55
CA PRO A 84 12.06 2.42 -1.25
C PRO A 84 10.97 1.84 -0.33
N VAL A 85 11.23 0.68 0.27
CA VAL A 85 10.41 0.16 1.37
C VAL A 85 10.74 0.94 2.63
N ILE A 86 9.71 1.37 3.34
CA ILE A 86 9.81 2.14 4.59
C ILE A 86 9.53 1.24 5.80
N ASP A 87 8.54 0.36 5.70
CA ASP A 87 8.12 -0.48 6.83
C ASP A 87 7.35 -1.73 6.36
N ILE A 88 7.33 -2.76 7.19
CA ILE A 88 6.61 -4.02 6.97
C ILE A 88 5.93 -4.44 8.28
N LYS A 89 4.65 -4.80 8.22
CA LYS A 89 3.88 -5.31 9.37
C LYS A 89 3.06 -6.53 8.97
N PRO A 90 2.78 -7.48 9.89
CA PRO A 90 1.78 -8.50 9.60
C PRO A 90 0.41 -7.84 9.41
N TYR A 91 -0.38 -8.34 8.45
CA TYR A 91 -1.80 -8.02 8.38
C TYR A 91 -2.56 -8.95 9.33
N ILE A 92 -3.24 -8.39 10.32
CA ILE A 92 -3.96 -9.14 11.35
C ILE A 92 -5.44 -8.78 11.25
N PRO A 93 -6.32 -9.67 10.76
CA PRO A 93 -7.72 -9.35 10.47
C PRO A 93 -8.49 -8.73 11.64
N ILE A 94 -8.24 -9.16 12.88
CA ILE A 94 -8.93 -8.60 14.07
C ILE A 94 -8.55 -7.14 14.36
N PHE A 95 -7.40 -6.66 13.86
CA PHE A 95 -6.94 -5.28 14.05
C PHE A 95 -7.12 -4.42 12.81
N ASP A 96 -6.96 -5.01 11.62
CA ASP A 96 -6.88 -4.25 10.37
C ASP A 96 -8.17 -4.31 9.53
N CYS A 97 -9.10 -5.22 9.83
CA CYS A 97 -10.35 -5.36 9.10
C CYS A 97 -11.53 -4.72 9.86
N HIS A 98 -12.17 -3.74 9.23
CA HIS A 98 -13.44 -3.15 9.66
C HIS A 98 -14.51 -3.42 8.58
N PRO A 99 -15.23 -4.55 8.66
CA PRO A 99 -16.21 -4.94 7.64
C PRO A 99 -17.38 -3.96 7.46
N ASP A 100 -17.62 -3.10 8.45
CA ASP A 100 -18.67 -2.08 8.49
C ASP A 100 -18.23 -0.72 7.91
N ALA A 101 -16.96 -0.58 7.51
CA ALA A 101 -16.46 0.64 6.89
C ALA A 101 -17.20 0.96 5.58
N ASN A 102 -17.56 2.24 5.37
CA ASN A 102 -18.24 2.68 4.15
C ASN A 102 -17.26 3.04 3.01
N MET A 103 -17.79 3.14 1.79
CA MET A 103 -17.02 3.45 0.58
C MET A 103 -16.90 4.96 0.30
N GLY A 104 -17.48 5.84 1.13
CA GLY A 104 -17.51 7.28 0.91
C GLY A 104 -18.01 7.66 -0.48
N TRP A 105 -17.29 8.55 -1.17
CA TRP A 105 -17.62 9.00 -2.53
C TRP A 105 -17.38 7.95 -3.63
N LEU A 106 -16.79 6.79 -3.29
CA LEU A 106 -16.66 5.64 -4.20
C LEU A 106 -17.94 4.79 -4.23
N SER A 107 -18.90 5.02 -3.33
CA SER A 107 -20.18 4.32 -3.30
C SER A 107 -20.88 4.39 -4.67
N GLY A 108 -21.33 3.24 -5.19
CA GLY A 108 -21.99 3.15 -6.49
C GLY A 108 -21.07 3.22 -7.72
N ARG A 109 -19.75 3.33 -7.54
CA ARG A 109 -18.78 3.32 -8.65
C ARG A 109 -18.34 1.89 -9.00
N LYS A 110 -18.20 1.60 -10.29
CA LYS A 110 -17.61 0.35 -10.77
C LYS A 110 -16.09 0.38 -10.53
N MET A 111 -15.63 -0.25 -9.46
CA MET A 111 -14.21 -0.45 -9.23
C MET A 111 -13.73 -1.65 -10.05
N ARG A 112 -12.68 -1.45 -10.85
CA ARG A 112 -11.94 -2.55 -11.47
C ARG A 112 -10.68 -2.72 -10.62
N LEU A 113 -10.43 -3.93 -10.10
CA LEU A 113 -9.07 -4.22 -9.63
C LEU A 113 -8.13 -3.96 -10.82
N ALA A 114 -7.11 -3.15 -10.61
CA ALA A 114 -6.02 -3.04 -11.55
C ALA A 114 -5.41 -4.45 -11.66
N ARG A 115 -5.67 -5.13 -12.77
CA ARG A 115 -4.96 -6.37 -13.13
C ARG A 115 -3.54 -5.94 -13.45
N ARG A 116 -2.62 -6.10 -12.51
CA ARG A 116 -1.19 -6.11 -12.74
C ARG A 116 -0.68 -7.50 -12.40
#